data_AF-D5WKN1-F1
#
_entry.id   AF-D5WKN1-F1
#
_cell.length_a   1.000
_cell.length_b   1.000
_cell.length_c   1.000
_cell.angle_alpha   90.00
_cell.angle_beta   90.00
_cell.angle_gamma   90.00
#
_symmetry.space_group_name_H-M   'P 1'
#
loop_
_entity.id
_entity.type
_entity.pdbx_description
1 polymer ?
#
loop_
_entity_poly.entity_id
_entity_poly.type
_entity_poly.pdbx_seq_one_letter_code
_entity_poly.pdbx_strand_id
1 'polypeptide(L)' 'MNSSAMTSADREQEYLDASESYITAIKPTAQQTATFCAATAQMLADDLGGRVEISLPEGIHIVRMPNTKQYGS' A
#
# COMPACT_ATOMS: atom_id res chain seq x y z
N MET A 1 21.19 38.75 23.51
CA MET A 1 20.31 37.73 22.91
C MET A 1 21.16 36.98 21.90
N ASN A 2 21.64 35.79 22.26
CA ASN A 2 22.53 35.00 21.42
C ASN A 2 21.66 34.23 20.41
N SER A 3 21.59 34.70 19.17
CA SER A 3 21.04 33.90 18.07
C SER A 3 22.09 32.84 17.74
N SER A 4 21.96 31.66 18.34
CA SER A 4 22.73 30.50 17.89
C SER A 4 22.31 30.19 16.45
N ALA A 5 23.21 30.43 15.51
CA ALA A 5 22.99 30.07 14.11
C ALA A 5 22.85 28.55 14.03
N MET A 6 21.78 28.08 13.41
CA MET A 6 21.50 26.67 13.16
C MET A 6 22.71 26.04 12.43
N THR A 7 23.25 24.98 13.00
CA THR A 7 24.46 24.34 12.48
C THR A 7 24.14 23.52 11.22
N SER A 8 25.16 23.12 10.46
CA SER A 8 24.96 22.24 9.30
C SER A 8 24.34 20.90 9.68
N ALA A 9 24.67 20.39 10.88
CA ALA A 9 24.09 19.16 11.41
C ALA A 9 22.59 19.32 11.74
N ASP A 10 22.19 20.46 12.30
CA ASP A 10 20.77 20.75 12.59
C ASP A 10 19.92 20.78 11.32
N ARG A 11 20.48 21.34 10.22
CA ARG A 11 19.82 21.38 8.90
C ARG A 11 19.71 20.02 8.24
N GLU A 12 20.72 19.18 8.41
CA GLU A 12 20.70 17.80 7.91
C GLU A 12 19.64 16.97 8.65
N GLN A 13 19.54 17.12 9.96
CA GLN A 13 18.50 16.46 10.75
C GLN A 13 17.09 16.93 10.35
N GLU A 14 16.87 18.23 10.18
CA GLU A 14 15.59 18.77 9.70
C GLU A 14 15.19 18.20 8.34
N TYR A 15 16.14 18.07 7.41
CA TYR A 15 15.90 17.44 6.11
C TYR A 15 15.51 15.98 6.25
N LEU A 16 16.22 15.21 7.09
CA LEU A 16 15.91 13.80 7.33
C LEU A 16 14.50 13.64 7.93
N ASP A 17 14.16 14.42 8.95
CA ASP A 17 12.84 14.40 9.59
C ASP A 17 11.72 14.72 8.58
N ALA A 18 11.93 15.74 7.73
CA ALA A 18 11.00 16.09 6.67
C ALA A 18 10.85 14.95 5.64
N SER A 19 11.95 14.28 5.29
CA SER A 19 11.95 13.16 4.35
C SER A 19 11.20 11.94 4.92
N GLU A 20 11.42 11.60 6.18
CA GLU A 20 10.71 10.49 6.84
C GLU A 20 9.22 10.78 6.99
N SER A 21 8.86 12.02 7.33
CA SER A 21 7.48 12.48 7.37
C SER A 21 6.80 12.34 6.01
N TYR A 22 7.49 12.75 4.93
CA TYR A 22 6.99 12.57 3.56
C TYR A 22 6.81 11.09 3.20
N ILE A 23 7.80 10.23 3.43
CA ILE A 23 7.72 8.80 3.15
C ILE A 23 6.58 8.15 3.93
N THR A 24 6.40 8.52 5.19
CA THR A 24 5.30 8.05 6.03
C THR A 24 3.95 8.51 5.48
N ALA A 25 3.84 9.76 5.04
CA ALA A 25 2.62 10.32 4.48
C ALA A 25 2.18 9.64 3.18
N ILE A 26 3.13 9.16 2.36
CA ILE A 26 2.83 8.43 1.12
C ILE A 26 2.71 6.92 1.31
N LYS A 27 3.00 6.40 2.51
CA LYS A 27 2.91 4.97 2.78
C LYS A 27 1.43 4.55 2.76
N PRO A 28 1.04 3.58 1.90
CA PRO A 28 -0.34 3.14 1.85
C PRO A 28 -0.75 2.49 3.17
N THR A 29 -1.98 2.74 3.58
CA THR A 29 -2.56 2.07 4.75
C THR A 29 -2.79 0.58 4.45
N ALA A 30 -2.85 -0.25 5.49
CA ALA A 30 -3.16 -1.67 5.34
C ALA A 30 -4.49 -1.89 4.59
N GLN A 31 -5.49 -1.02 4.80
CA GLN A 31 -6.76 -1.06 4.09
C GLN A 31 -6.62 -0.76 2.60
N GLN A 32 -5.81 0.23 2.22
CA GLN A 32 -5.54 0.55 0.81
C GLN A 32 -4.84 -0.62 0.11
N THR A 33 -3.81 -1.18 0.74
CA THR A 33 -3.10 -2.36 0.21
C THR A 33 -4.04 -3.56 0.08
N ALA A 34 -4.85 -3.87 1.10
CA ALA A 34 -5.80 -4.96 1.05
C ALA A 34 -6.86 -4.77 -0.05
N THR A 35 -7.35 -3.54 -0.23
CA THR A 35 -8.32 -3.20 -1.28
C THR A 35 -7.73 -3.42 -2.68
N PHE A 36 -6.50 -2.95 -2.90
CA PHE A 36 -5.80 -3.16 -4.16
C PHE A 36 -5.60 -4.65 -4.45
N CYS A 37 -5.04 -5.40 -3.48
CA CYS A 37 -4.81 -6.84 -3.65
C CYS A 37 -6.12 -7.62 -3.88
N ALA A 38 -7.22 -7.21 -3.24
CA ALA A 38 -8.52 -7.82 -3.44
C ALA A 38 -9.08 -7.58 -4.86
N ALA A 39 -8.87 -6.38 -5.41
CA ALA A 39 -9.25 -6.07 -6.79
C ALA A 39 -8.39 -6.85 -7.79
N THR A 40 -7.08 -6.94 -7.58
CA THR A 40 -6.17 -7.75 -8.41
C THR A 40 -6.55 -9.23 -8.38
N ALA A 41 -6.82 -9.78 -7.20
CA ALA A 41 -7.26 -11.17 -7.07
C ALA A 41 -8.57 -11.44 -7.83
N GLN A 42 -9.50 -10.49 -7.83
CA GLN A 42 -10.76 -10.63 -8.58
C GLN A 42 -10.50 -10.62 -10.09
N MET A 43 -9.70 -9.66 -10.59
CA MET A 43 -9.33 -9.60 -12.00
C MET A 43 -8.68 -10.91 -12.46
N LEU A 44 -7.72 -11.43 -11.70
CA LEU A 44 -7.06 -12.70 -12.00
C LEU A 44 -8.03 -13.89 -11.94
N ALA A 45 -8.94 -13.91 -10.96
CA ALA A 45 -9.93 -14.98 -10.88
C ALA A 45 -10.85 -14.98 -12.11
N ASP A 46 -11.29 -13.79 -12.54
CA ASP A 46 -12.11 -13.62 -13.73
C ASP A 46 -11.36 -14.06 -15.00
N ASP A 47 -10.11 -13.60 -15.18
CA ASP A 47 -9.28 -13.91 -16.36
C ASP A 47 -8.90 -15.40 -16.46
N LEU A 48 -8.59 -16.03 -15.32
CA LEU A 48 -8.20 -17.44 -15.27
C LEU A 48 -9.41 -18.39 -15.21
N GLY A 49 -10.62 -17.86 -14.98
CA GLY A 49 -11.82 -18.67 -14.75
C GLY A 49 -11.71 -19.59 -13.54
N GLY A 50 -10.85 -19.26 -12.55
CA GLY A 50 -10.53 -20.14 -11.42
C GLY A 50 -10.38 -19.40 -10.08
N ARG A 51 -10.27 -20.19 -9.00
CA ARG A 51 -10.02 -19.67 -7.64
C ARG A 51 -8.63 -19.03 -7.57
N VAL A 52 -8.56 -17.81 -7.06
CA VAL A 52 -7.29 -17.12 -6.78
C VAL A 52 -7.18 -16.82 -5.28
N GLU A 53 -6.00 -17.09 -4.73
CA GLU A 53 -5.68 -16.90 -3.31
C GLU A 53 -4.41 -16.07 -3.18
N ILE A 54 -4.46 -15.01 -2.38
CA ILE A 54 -3.33 -14.12 -2.11
C ILE A 54 -3.17 -13.98 -0.59
N SER A 55 -1.95 -14.23 -0.10
CA SER A 55 -1.58 -14.01 1.30
C SER A 55 -0.70 -12.78 1.42
N LEU A 56 -1.07 -11.86 2.31
CA LEU A 56 -0.26 -10.68 2.62
C LEU A 56 0.50 -10.86 3.95
N PRO A 57 1.67 -10.22 4.12
CA PRO A 57 2.50 -10.34 5.33
C PRO A 57 1.79 -9.99 6.64
N GLU A 58 0.76 -9.15 6.57
CA GLU A 58 -0.07 -8.68 7.69
C GLU A 58 -1.06 -9.75 8.22
N GLY A 59 -0.95 -11.01 7.75
CA GLY A 59 -1.90 -12.08 8.06
C GLY A 59 -3.25 -11.96 7.31
N ILE A 60 -3.34 -11.07 6.32
CA ILE A 60 -4.54 -10.90 5.49
C ILE A 60 -4.55 -11.99 4.41
N HIS A 61 -5.61 -12.78 4.38
CA HIS A 61 -5.83 -13.84 3.38
C HIS A 61 -7.01 -13.47 2.47
N ILE A 62 -6.73 -13.32 1.17
CA ILE A 62 -7.72 -12.93 0.17
C ILE A 62 -8.03 -14.14 -0.70
N VAL A 63 -9.30 -14.52 -0.77
CA VAL A 63 -9.80 -15.56 -1.67
C VAL A 63 -10.84 -14.94 -2.60
N ARG A 64 -10.68 -15.16 -3.90
CA ARG A 64 -11.61 -14.73 -4.94
C ARG A 64 -11.97 -15.88 -5.87
N MET A 65 -13.19 -15.81 -6.37
CA MET A 65 -13.75 -16.72 -7.37
C MET A 65 -14.18 -15.90 -8.58
N PRO A 66 -14.24 -16.49 -9.78
CA PRO A 66 -14.71 -15.79 -10.97
C PRO A 66 -16.14 -15.28 -10.78
N ASN A 67 -16.41 -14.08 -11.27
CA ASN A 67 -17.75 -13.52 -11.33
C ASN A 67 -18.58 -14.27 -12.38
N THR A 68 -19.41 -15.21 -11.93
CA THR A 68 -20.29 -16.04 -12.79
C THR A 68 -21.35 -15.25 -13.58
N LYS A 69 -21.48 -13.94 -13.35
CA LYS A 69 -22.48 -13.07 -14.00
C LYS A 69 -22.03 -12.42 -15.31
N GLN A 70 -20.79 -12.56 -15.75
CA GLN A 70 -20.32 -11.89 -16.99
C GLN A 70 -20.43 -12.71 -18.28
N TYR A 71 -20.83 -13.99 -18.21
CA TYR A 71 -21.17 -14.79 -19.41
C TYR A 71 -22.61 -15.29 -19.34
N GLY A 72 -23.56 -14.37 -19.26
CA GLY A 72 -24.92 -14.62 -19.73
C GLY A 72 -24.92 -14.51 -21.24
N SER A 73 -24.77 -15.65 -21.94
CA SER A 73 -25.21 -15.79 -23.33
C SER A 73 -26.72 -15.97 -23.38
#